data_AF-Q07NN3-F1
#
_entry.id   AF-Q07NN3-F1
#
_cell.length_a   1.000
_cell.length_b   1.000
_cell.length_c   1.000
_cell.angle_alpha   90.00
_cell.angle_beta   90.00
_cell.angle_gamma   90.00
#
_symmetry.space_group_name_H-M   'P 1'
#
loop_
_entity.id
_entity.type
_entity.pdbx_description
1 polymer ?
#
loop_
_entity_poly.entity_id
_entity_poly.type
_entity_poly.pdbx_seq_one_letter_code
_entity_poly.pdbx_strand_id
1 'polypeptide(L)'
;MIPRTYSPGHPDDRYWHEDFWSWLKDQPQDAWFLWVRSAFWGNTEQIVDWMLDEPECDLAIVSFVFWRNHPGYWVLNPEALGSWRVSQIGKILRNLERRCYTGPALFYDRYEVLHQVHEYIDALKAKGTDLPFALPRLLCGPFNGRRARIPDAYDAETERDLAEVFQALGGWLPRSEQANWQEQKRGGNLAIADAMELPSVPRDPLQSFKALGDIDYLEAIFGRHDDFARAVERIRTPQTVISVEDGWKPPWCS
;
A
#
# COMPACT_ATOMS: atom_id res chain seq x y z
N MET A 1 -24.98 -2.72 6.41
CA MET A 1 -25.08 -1.75 7.52
C MET A 1 -23.80 -1.81 8.33
N ILE A 2 -23.20 -0.66 8.60
CA ILE A 2 -22.01 -0.56 9.46
C ILE A 2 -22.51 -0.34 10.89
N PRO A 3 -22.01 -1.07 11.90
CA PRO A 3 -22.36 -0.80 13.30
C PRO A 3 -22.14 0.67 13.66
N ARG A 4 -22.89 1.17 14.64
CA ARG A 4 -22.77 2.53 15.20
C ARG A 4 -22.61 2.39 16.70
N THR A 5 -21.41 2.06 17.15
CA THR A 5 -21.10 1.88 18.57
C THR A 5 -20.43 3.14 19.14
N TYR A 6 -20.71 3.45 20.40
CA TYR A 6 -20.30 4.72 21.02
C TYR A 6 -19.63 4.49 22.37
N SER A 7 -18.75 5.41 22.74
CA SER A 7 -18.05 5.37 24.01
C SER A 7 -19.01 5.48 25.20
N PRO A 8 -18.89 4.61 26.23
CA PRO A 8 -19.70 4.73 27.43
C PRO A 8 -19.54 6.12 28.06
N GLY A 9 -20.66 6.85 28.21
CA GLY A 9 -20.67 8.20 28.77
C GLY A 9 -20.42 9.33 27.75
N HIS A 10 -20.11 9.01 26.49
CA HIS A 10 -19.86 9.96 25.42
C HIS A 10 -20.66 9.55 24.16
N PRO A 11 -21.97 9.88 24.11
CA PRO A 11 -22.86 9.42 23.03
C PRO A 11 -22.53 10.00 21.65
N ASP A 12 -21.66 11.01 21.58
CA ASP A 12 -21.19 11.60 20.31
C ASP A 12 -19.86 10.98 19.84
N ASP A 13 -19.18 10.20 20.68
CA ASP A 13 -17.88 9.60 20.38
C ASP A 13 -18.05 8.17 19.85
N ARG A 14 -18.30 8.07 18.54
CA ARG A 14 -18.42 6.80 17.82
C ARG A 14 -17.08 6.06 17.74
N TYR A 15 -17.09 4.75 17.90
CA TYR A 15 -15.95 3.85 17.68
C TYR A 15 -15.74 3.59 16.18
N TRP A 16 -15.26 4.61 15.46
CA TRP A 16 -15.14 4.61 14.00
C TRP A 16 -14.30 3.44 13.46
N HIS A 17 -13.19 3.11 14.12
CA HIS A 17 -12.30 2.03 13.72
C HIS A 17 -12.98 0.68 13.85
N GLU A 18 -13.51 0.36 15.03
CA GLU A 18 -14.17 -0.90 15.35
C GLU A 18 -15.41 -1.12 14.49
N ASP A 19 -16.22 -0.08 14.31
CA ASP A 19 -17.43 -0.12 13.48
C ASP A 19 -17.08 -0.41 12.02
N PHE A 20 -16.12 0.33 11.45
CA PHE A 20 -15.72 0.12 10.06
C PHE A 20 -15.03 -1.23 9.87
N TRP A 21 -14.15 -1.64 10.78
CA TRP A 21 -13.50 -2.95 10.71
C TRP A 21 -14.51 -4.09 10.80
N SER A 22 -15.51 -3.99 11.67
CA SER A 22 -16.56 -5.01 11.79
C SER A 22 -17.29 -5.21 10.46
N TRP A 23 -17.56 -4.14 9.72
CA TRP A 23 -18.13 -4.24 8.37
C TRP A 23 -17.13 -4.72 7.33
N LEU A 24 -15.90 -4.17 7.33
CA LEU A 24 -14.87 -4.44 6.33
C LEU A 24 -14.43 -5.91 6.39
N LYS A 25 -14.27 -6.46 7.60
CA LYS A 25 -13.88 -7.85 7.84
C LYS A 25 -14.82 -8.85 7.15
N ASP A 26 -16.10 -8.54 7.07
CA ASP A 26 -17.11 -9.38 6.40
C ASP A 26 -17.14 -9.20 4.87
N GLN A 27 -16.38 -8.23 4.33
CA GLN A 27 -16.27 -8.00 2.89
C GLN A 27 -15.23 -8.93 2.23
N PRO A 28 -15.34 -9.15 0.91
CA PRO A 28 -14.27 -9.80 0.15
C PRO A 28 -12.93 -9.06 0.29
N GLN A 29 -11.82 -9.80 0.15
CA GLN A 29 -10.46 -9.25 0.16
C GLN A 29 -10.26 -8.11 -0.87
N ASP A 30 -11.08 -8.07 -1.93
CA ASP A 30 -11.15 -6.96 -2.89
C ASP A 30 -11.43 -5.61 -2.21
N ALA A 31 -12.41 -5.58 -1.29
CA ALA A 31 -12.76 -4.38 -0.55
C ALA A 31 -11.63 -3.96 0.38
N TRP A 32 -10.99 -4.92 1.05
CA TRP A 32 -9.83 -4.69 1.92
C TRP A 32 -8.71 -4.04 1.12
N PHE A 33 -8.43 -4.58 -0.07
CA PHE A 33 -7.34 -4.11 -0.90
C PHE A 33 -7.61 -2.79 -1.60
N LEU A 34 -8.86 -2.55 -2.04
CA LEU A 34 -9.26 -1.26 -2.59
C LEU A 34 -9.18 -0.18 -1.50
N TRP A 35 -9.67 -0.47 -0.29
CA TRP A 35 -9.63 0.48 0.83
C TRP A 35 -8.21 0.81 1.29
N VAL A 36 -7.33 -0.17 1.52
CA VAL A 36 -5.99 0.11 2.10
C VAL A 36 -5.13 1.01 1.20
N ARG A 37 -5.40 1.01 -0.11
CA ARG A 37 -4.73 1.87 -1.10
C ARG A 37 -5.21 3.31 -1.10
N SER A 38 -6.43 3.55 -0.62
CA SER A 38 -7.08 4.86 -0.56
C SER A 38 -7.23 5.38 0.87
N ALA A 39 -6.87 4.58 1.88
CA ALA A 39 -6.94 4.94 3.29
C ALA A 39 -6.00 6.09 3.62
N PHE A 40 -6.42 6.97 4.53
CA PHE A 40 -5.51 7.95 5.14
C PHE A 40 -4.75 7.27 6.28
N TRP A 41 -3.53 6.82 5.97
CA TRP A 41 -2.75 5.91 6.83
C TRP A 41 -2.61 6.38 8.27
N GLY A 42 -2.31 7.66 8.50
CA GLY A 42 -2.12 8.20 9.86
C GLY A 42 -3.32 8.10 10.80
N ASN A 43 -4.55 7.96 10.26
CA ASN A 43 -5.76 7.76 11.05
C ASN A 43 -6.26 6.31 11.01
N THR A 44 -5.71 5.45 10.17
CA THR A 44 -6.27 4.12 9.87
C THR A 44 -5.32 2.98 10.19
N GLU A 45 -4.17 3.26 10.81
CA GLU A 45 -3.15 2.27 11.18
C GLU A 45 -3.73 1.09 11.98
N GLN A 46 -4.69 1.35 12.88
CA GLN A 46 -5.32 0.30 13.69
C GLN A 46 -6.12 -0.70 12.86
N ILE A 47 -6.80 -0.25 11.80
CA ILE A 47 -7.59 -1.13 10.93
C ILE A 47 -6.66 -1.97 10.06
N VAL A 48 -5.57 -1.38 9.56
CA VAL A 48 -4.51 -2.11 8.87
C VAL A 48 -3.87 -3.14 9.81
N ASP A 49 -3.67 -2.79 11.08
CA ASP A 49 -3.11 -3.70 12.07
C ASP A 49 -4.02 -4.92 12.31
N TRP A 50 -5.34 -4.72 12.37
CA TRP A 50 -6.31 -5.82 12.45
C TRP A 50 -6.38 -6.65 11.17
N MET A 51 -6.32 -6.02 9.98
CA MET A 51 -6.22 -6.77 8.71
C MET A 51 -5.03 -7.72 8.67
N LEU A 52 -3.90 -7.32 9.26
CA LEU A 52 -2.68 -8.13 9.32
C LEU A 52 -2.76 -9.28 10.33
N ASP A 53 -3.72 -9.25 11.27
CA ASP A 53 -3.98 -10.35 12.20
C ASP A 53 -4.81 -11.48 11.58
N GLU A 54 -5.51 -11.22 10.46
CA GLU A 54 -6.33 -12.22 9.78
C GLU A 54 -5.42 -13.14 8.92
N PRO A 55 -5.32 -14.45 9.24
CA PRO A 55 -4.42 -15.37 8.55
C PRO A 55 -4.80 -15.62 7.09
N GLU A 56 -6.03 -15.33 6.69
CA GLU A 56 -6.54 -15.43 5.33
C GLU A 56 -6.21 -14.22 4.45
N CYS A 57 -5.64 -13.15 5.02
CA CYS A 57 -5.32 -11.92 4.29
C CYS A 57 -4.46 -12.22 3.05
N ASP A 58 -4.83 -11.65 1.90
CA ASP A 58 -4.16 -11.88 0.63
C ASP A 58 -2.72 -11.32 0.64
N LEU A 59 -1.75 -12.08 0.13
CA LEU A 59 -0.35 -11.66 0.11
C LEU A 59 -0.09 -10.34 -0.64
N ALA A 60 -0.93 -9.98 -1.61
CA ALA A 60 -0.85 -8.70 -2.31
C ALA A 60 -1.17 -7.52 -1.38
N ILE A 61 -2.17 -7.67 -0.48
CA ILE A 61 -2.48 -6.68 0.56
C ILE A 61 -1.29 -6.54 1.49
N VAL A 62 -0.77 -7.66 1.99
CA VAL A 62 0.37 -7.70 2.91
C VAL A 62 1.61 -7.05 2.30
N SER A 63 1.88 -7.33 1.02
CA SER A 63 3.00 -6.73 0.30
C SER A 63 2.83 -5.22 0.15
N PHE A 64 1.65 -4.76 -0.29
CA PHE A 64 1.36 -3.33 -0.39
C PHE A 64 1.57 -2.63 0.96
N VAL A 65 1.05 -3.21 2.05
CA VAL A 65 1.20 -2.68 3.40
C VAL A 65 2.66 -2.66 3.85
N PHE A 66 3.42 -3.71 3.58
CA PHE A 66 4.85 -3.78 3.89
C PHE A 66 5.60 -2.63 3.23
N TRP A 67 5.42 -2.42 1.93
CA TRP A 67 6.13 -1.36 1.21
C TRP A 67 5.68 0.03 1.66
N ARG A 68 4.38 0.25 1.87
CA ARG A 68 3.83 1.52 2.35
C ARG A 68 4.29 1.90 3.75
N ASN A 69 4.73 0.94 4.56
CA ASN A 69 5.34 1.17 5.87
C ASN A 69 6.84 1.54 5.80
N HIS A 70 7.36 1.90 4.62
CA HIS A 70 8.72 2.38 4.40
C HIS A 70 9.79 1.48 5.06
N PRO A 71 9.94 0.22 4.62
CA PRO A 71 10.86 -0.73 5.24
C PRO A 71 12.33 -0.24 5.25
N GLY A 72 12.69 0.70 4.36
CA GLY A 72 14.02 1.31 4.33
C GLY A 72 14.33 2.12 5.60
N TYR A 73 13.33 2.79 6.17
CA TYR A 73 13.48 3.50 7.45
C TYR A 73 13.91 2.54 8.56
N TRP A 74 13.30 1.36 8.60
CA TRP A 74 13.56 0.34 9.61
C TRP A 74 14.92 -0.34 9.44
N VAL A 75 15.41 -0.46 8.20
CA VAL A 75 16.79 -0.89 7.92
C VAL A 75 17.80 0.15 8.42
N LEU A 76 17.53 1.44 8.21
CA LEU A 76 18.45 2.51 8.62
C LEU A 76 18.48 2.74 10.13
N ASN A 77 17.36 2.52 10.82
CA ASN A 77 17.16 2.84 12.24
C ASN A 77 16.80 1.57 13.04
N PRO A 78 17.72 0.58 13.15
CA PRO A 78 17.42 -0.67 13.80
C PRO A 78 17.14 -0.54 15.31
N GLU A 79 17.56 0.53 15.96
CA GLU A 79 17.21 0.82 17.35
C GLU A 79 15.74 1.24 17.53
N ALA A 80 15.14 1.89 16.53
CA ALA A 80 13.69 2.11 16.50
C ALA A 80 12.94 0.77 16.49
N LEU A 81 13.61 -0.31 16.06
CA LEU A 81 13.08 -1.65 16.13
C LEU A 81 12.93 -2.18 17.57
N GLY A 82 13.40 -1.54 18.65
CA GLY A 82 12.93 -1.94 20.00
C GLY A 82 11.39 -2.08 20.08
N SER A 83 10.68 -1.30 19.24
CA SER A 83 9.24 -1.34 18.97
C SER A 83 8.79 -2.25 17.80
N TRP A 84 9.69 -2.90 17.06
CA TRP A 84 9.35 -3.69 15.86
C TRP A 84 8.42 -4.85 16.17
N ARG A 85 8.52 -5.42 17.37
CA ARG A 85 7.57 -6.46 17.80
C ARG A 85 6.12 -5.95 17.82
N VAL A 86 5.92 -4.64 17.96
CA VAL A 86 4.61 -3.99 17.93
C VAL A 86 4.35 -3.18 16.65
N SER A 87 5.31 -3.08 15.71
CA SER A 87 5.09 -2.40 14.43
C SER A 87 4.44 -3.33 13.40
N GLN A 88 3.76 -2.73 12.42
CA GLN A 88 3.14 -3.46 11.30
C GLN A 88 4.18 -4.25 10.49
N ILE A 89 5.38 -3.70 10.23
CA ILE A 89 6.49 -4.43 9.58
C ILE A 89 6.84 -5.69 10.37
N GLY A 90 7.02 -5.58 11.68
CA GLY A 90 7.35 -6.75 12.47
C GLY A 90 6.23 -7.76 12.56
N LYS A 91 4.97 -7.31 12.62
CA LYS A 91 3.81 -8.19 12.55
C LYS A 91 3.81 -8.99 11.24
N ILE A 92 4.00 -8.32 10.10
CA ILE A 92 4.11 -8.96 8.78
C ILE A 92 5.20 -10.02 8.76
N LEU A 93 6.43 -9.67 9.20
CA LEU A 93 7.56 -10.60 9.18
C LEU A 93 7.31 -11.85 10.03
N ARG A 94 6.76 -11.68 11.25
CA ARG A 94 6.41 -12.83 12.11
C ARG A 94 5.30 -13.70 11.54
N ASN A 95 4.31 -13.08 10.89
CA ASN A 95 3.20 -13.82 10.30
C ASN A 95 3.66 -14.58 9.04
N LEU A 96 4.60 -14.04 8.26
CA LEU A 96 5.27 -14.77 7.18
C LEU A 96 6.08 -15.97 7.69
N GLU A 97 6.84 -15.82 8.78
CA GLU A 97 7.56 -16.94 9.41
C GLU A 97 6.62 -18.08 9.84
N ARG A 98 5.42 -17.70 10.30
CA ARG A 98 4.34 -18.63 10.69
C ARG A 98 3.57 -19.21 9.50
N ARG A 99 3.90 -18.80 8.26
CA ARG A 99 3.18 -19.16 7.04
C ARG A 99 1.69 -18.79 7.09
N CYS A 100 1.39 -17.68 7.78
CA CYS A 100 0.11 -17.00 7.63
C CYS A 100 0.05 -16.31 6.26
N TYR A 101 -1.15 -15.90 5.87
CA TYR A 101 -1.51 -15.27 4.59
C TYR A 101 -1.77 -16.26 3.46
N THR A 102 -2.79 -15.93 2.68
CA THR A 102 -3.15 -16.71 1.49
C THR A 102 -2.29 -16.28 0.30
N GLY A 103 -2.24 -17.12 -0.73
CA GLY A 103 -1.48 -16.81 -1.95
C GLY A 103 -1.94 -15.51 -2.62
N PRO A 104 -1.12 -14.93 -3.52
CA PRO A 104 -1.40 -13.64 -4.15
C PRO A 104 -2.50 -13.75 -5.21
N ALA A 105 -3.77 -13.71 -4.79
CA ALA A 105 -4.90 -13.77 -5.71
C ALA A 105 -5.21 -12.41 -6.31
N LEU A 106 -4.82 -11.31 -5.68
CA LEU A 106 -5.07 -9.95 -6.15
C LEU A 106 -3.92 -9.36 -6.98
N PHE A 107 -4.28 -8.49 -7.91
CA PHE A 107 -3.37 -7.70 -8.72
C PHE A 107 -3.10 -6.34 -8.09
N TYR A 108 -1.86 -5.89 -8.15
CA TYR A 108 -1.57 -4.45 -8.10
C TYR A 108 -0.32 -4.11 -8.91
N ASP A 109 -0.24 -2.86 -9.35
CA ASP A 109 0.85 -2.45 -10.22
C ASP A 109 2.11 -2.16 -9.40
N ARG A 110 3.26 -2.67 -9.87
CA ARG A 110 4.56 -2.43 -9.24
C ARG A 110 4.88 -0.94 -9.12
N TYR A 111 4.35 -0.09 -10.00
CA TYR A 111 4.51 1.37 -9.88
C TYR A 111 3.94 1.94 -8.58
N GLU A 112 2.93 1.31 -7.97
CA GLU A 112 2.27 1.80 -6.74
C GLU A 112 3.19 1.78 -5.51
N VAL A 113 4.25 0.97 -5.52
CA VAL A 113 5.21 0.82 -4.41
C VAL A 113 6.65 1.16 -4.81
N LEU A 114 6.85 1.61 -6.06
CA LEU A 114 8.17 1.73 -6.67
C LEU A 114 9.10 2.65 -5.88
N HIS A 115 8.58 3.79 -5.41
CA HIS A 115 9.34 4.73 -4.58
C HIS A 115 9.88 4.07 -3.30
N GLN A 116 9.03 3.37 -2.56
CA GLN A 116 9.39 2.74 -1.29
C GLN A 116 10.39 1.59 -1.50
N VAL A 117 10.31 0.89 -2.64
CA VAL A 117 11.31 -0.14 -3.01
C VAL A 117 12.68 0.51 -3.25
N HIS A 118 12.75 1.61 -3.99
CA HIS A 118 14.03 2.27 -4.24
C HIS A 118 14.61 2.95 -3.00
N GLU A 119 13.78 3.48 -2.10
CA GLU A 119 14.20 3.91 -0.75
C GLU A 119 14.79 2.74 0.05
N TYR A 120 14.22 1.54 -0.06
CA TYR A 120 14.77 0.34 0.58
C TYR A 120 16.11 -0.06 -0.04
N ILE A 121 16.28 0.02 -1.36
CA ILE A 121 17.57 -0.22 -2.03
C ILE A 121 18.65 0.74 -1.51
N ASP A 122 18.33 2.03 -1.35
CA ASP A 122 19.26 3.01 -0.76
C ASP A 122 19.65 2.64 0.68
N ALA A 123 18.68 2.21 1.47
CA ALA A 123 18.92 1.73 2.84
C ALA A 123 19.85 0.51 2.87
N LEU A 124 19.64 -0.46 1.96
CA LEU A 124 20.52 -1.64 1.83
C LEU A 124 21.94 -1.23 1.44
N LYS A 125 22.11 -0.32 0.47
CA LYS A 125 23.43 0.19 0.07
C LYS A 125 24.14 0.89 1.23
N ALA A 126 23.41 1.65 2.04
CA ALA A 126 23.98 2.37 3.18
C ALA A 126 24.38 1.45 4.35
N LYS A 127 23.60 0.39 4.64
CA LYS A 127 23.90 -0.55 5.74
C LYS A 127 24.83 -1.70 5.37
N GLY A 128 24.87 -2.10 4.10
CA GLY A 128 25.66 -3.25 3.67
C GLY A 128 25.07 -4.57 4.19
N THR A 129 25.82 -5.29 5.03
CA THR A 129 25.46 -6.67 5.46
C THR A 129 24.83 -6.77 6.85
N ASP A 130 24.87 -5.70 7.65
CA ASP A 130 24.27 -5.67 9.00
C ASP A 130 22.81 -5.23 8.91
N LEU A 131 21.94 -6.16 8.50
CA LEU A 131 20.53 -5.91 8.30
C LEU A 131 19.69 -6.43 9.48
N PRO A 132 18.70 -5.66 9.96
CA PRO A 132 17.87 -6.09 11.07
C PRO A 132 16.88 -7.22 10.72
N PHE A 133 16.57 -7.39 9.44
CA PHE A 133 15.75 -8.47 8.91
C PHE A 133 16.14 -8.75 7.46
N ALA A 134 15.93 -9.99 7.03
CA ALA A 134 16.13 -10.37 5.63
C ALA A 134 14.99 -9.83 4.75
N LEU A 135 15.30 -9.51 3.49
CA LEU A 135 14.28 -9.14 2.50
C LEU A 135 13.21 -10.24 2.39
N PRO A 136 11.94 -9.97 2.71
CA PRO A 136 10.87 -10.94 2.53
C PRO A 136 10.52 -11.06 1.04
N ARG A 137 11.29 -11.87 0.28
CA ARG A 137 11.16 -11.98 -1.19
C ARG A 137 9.76 -12.34 -1.69
N LEU A 138 8.94 -12.99 -0.85
CA LEU A 138 7.52 -13.25 -1.11
C LEU A 138 6.70 -11.96 -1.32
N LEU A 139 7.11 -10.86 -0.70
CA LEU A 139 6.45 -9.56 -0.81
C LEU A 139 6.99 -8.71 -1.96
N CYS A 140 7.96 -9.20 -2.75
CA CYS A 140 8.59 -8.40 -3.80
C CYS A 140 7.87 -8.48 -5.15
N GLY A 141 6.75 -9.19 -5.28
CA GLY A 141 5.98 -9.25 -6.52
C GLY A 141 6.77 -9.71 -7.77
N PRO A 142 6.20 -9.61 -8.97
CA PRO A 142 4.92 -8.96 -9.30
C PRO A 142 3.71 -9.72 -8.74
N PHE A 143 2.65 -8.97 -8.44
CA PHE A 143 1.35 -9.49 -8.04
C PHE A 143 0.41 -9.43 -9.25
N ASN A 144 0.38 -10.52 -10.03
CA ASN A 144 -0.35 -10.62 -11.30
C ASN A 144 -1.69 -11.37 -11.16
N GLY A 145 -2.33 -11.23 -9.99
CA GLY A 145 -3.61 -11.86 -9.72
C GLY A 145 -4.78 -11.26 -10.51
N ARG A 146 -6.00 -11.47 -10.03
CA ARG A 146 -7.19 -10.80 -10.57
C ARG A 146 -7.27 -9.36 -10.05
N ARG A 147 -7.84 -8.48 -10.87
CA ARG A 147 -8.12 -7.10 -10.48
C ARG A 147 -9.23 -7.06 -9.42
N ALA A 148 -9.03 -6.32 -8.33
CA ALA A 148 -10.05 -6.16 -7.31
C ALA A 148 -11.28 -5.41 -7.86
N ARG A 149 -12.45 -5.90 -7.49
CA ARG A 149 -13.74 -5.29 -7.84
C ARG A 149 -14.78 -5.56 -6.76
N ILE A 150 -15.52 -4.51 -6.42
CA ILE A 150 -16.69 -4.59 -5.54
C ILE A 150 -17.93 -4.10 -6.30
N PRO A 151 -19.15 -4.24 -5.74
CA PRO A 151 -20.34 -3.64 -6.34
C PRO A 151 -20.17 -2.14 -6.57
N ASP A 152 -20.76 -1.64 -7.66
CA ASP A 152 -20.69 -0.21 -8.01
C ASP A 152 -21.36 0.67 -6.92
N ALA A 153 -22.32 0.12 -6.19
CA ALA A 153 -22.90 0.68 -4.98
C ALA A 153 -23.40 -0.43 -4.03
N TYR A 154 -23.37 -0.14 -2.75
CA TYR A 154 -24.11 -0.87 -1.71
C TYR A 154 -25.54 -0.29 -1.58
N ASP A 155 -26.31 -0.81 -0.62
CA ASP A 155 -27.57 -0.18 -0.24
C ASP A 155 -27.36 1.26 0.28
N ALA A 156 -28.42 2.07 0.19
CA ALA A 156 -28.33 3.50 0.51
C ALA A 156 -27.94 3.81 1.96
N GLU A 157 -28.19 2.89 2.88
CA GLU A 157 -27.80 3.04 4.28
C GLU A 157 -26.30 2.77 4.45
N THR A 158 -25.80 1.67 3.91
CA THR A 158 -24.37 1.35 3.90
C THR A 158 -23.56 2.45 3.20
N GLU A 159 -24.05 3.01 2.09
CA GLU A 159 -23.37 4.12 1.41
C GLU A 159 -23.29 5.41 2.26
N ARG A 160 -24.36 5.73 3.02
CA ARG A 160 -24.32 6.84 3.97
C ARG A 160 -23.35 6.58 5.12
N ASP A 161 -23.37 5.36 5.67
CA ASP A 161 -22.45 4.97 6.75
C ASP A 161 -20.98 5.06 6.29
N LEU A 162 -20.68 4.59 5.08
CA LEU A 162 -19.34 4.69 4.49
C LEU A 162 -18.90 6.14 4.33
N ALA A 163 -19.79 7.03 3.89
CA ALA A 163 -19.48 8.46 3.77
C ALA A 163 -19.15 9.09 5.13
N GLU A 164 -19.92 8.78 6.18
CA GLU A 164 -19.64 9.23 7.55
C GLU A 164 -18.29 8.70 8.05
N VAL A 165 -18.01 7.40 7.85
CA VAL A 165 -16.74 6.77 8.22
C VAL A 165 -15.57 7.44 7.52
N PHE A 166 -15.66 7.67 6.21
CA PHE A 166 -14.57 8.29 5.45
C PHE A 166 -14.39 9.77 5.75
N GLN A 167 -15.45 10.47 6.18
CA GLN A 167 -15.31 11.82 6.72
C GLN A 167 -14.51 11.83 8.03
N ALA A 168 -14.72 10.85 8.90
CA ALA A 168 -14.05 10.77 10.21
C ALA A 168 -12.62 10.22 10.10
N LEU A 169 -12.43 9.11 9.38
CA LEU A 169 -11.14 8.42 9.28
C LEU A 169 -10.26 8.94 8.14
N GLY A 170 -10.86 9.59 7.13
CA GLY A 170 -10.19 9.95 5.90
C GLY A 170 -10.04 8.77 4.93
N GLY A 171 -9.89 9.10 3.65
CA GLY A 171 -9.81 8.14 2.55
C GLY A 171 -11.15 7.95 1.85
N TRP A 172 -11.27 6.87 1.09
CA TRP A 172 -12.48 6.50 0.35
C TRP A 172 -12.41 5.02 -0.05
N LEU A 173 -13.46 4.49 -0.68
CA LEU A 173 -13.48 3.10 -1.18
C LEU A 173 -13.67 3.08 -2.70
N PRO A 174 -12.59 2.87 -3.48
CA PRO A 174 -12.68 2.66 -4.91
C PRO A 174 -13.52 1.43 -5.23
N ARG A 175 -14.34 1.51 -6.29
CA ARG A 175 -15.18 0.38 -6.71
C ARG A 175 -14.43 -0.65 -7.56
N SER A 176 -13.28 -0.26 -8.08
CA SER A 176 -12.43 -1.12 -8.92
C SER A 176 -10.99 -0.63 -8.95
N GLU A 177 -10.09 -1.52 -9.38
CA GLU A 177 -8.71 -1.16 -9.76
C GLU A 177 -8.65 0.06 -10.68
N GLN A 178 -9.54 0.13 -11.68
CA GLN A 178 -9.52 1.19 -12.67
C GLN A 178 -9.85 2.55 -12.05
N ALA A 179 -10.81 2.58 -11.11
CA ALA A 179 -11.16 3.79 -10.38
C ALA A 179 -9.99 4.25 -9.49
N ASN A 180 -9.35 3.33 -8.76
CA ASN A 180 -8.16 3.65 -7.97
C ASN A 180 -7.03 4.19 -8.87
N TRP A 181 -6.73 3.51 -9.97
CA TRP A 181 -5.68 3.91 -10.91
C TRP A 181 -5.89 5.31 -11.49
N GLN A 182 -7.12 5.65 -11.86
CA GLN A 182 -7.45 6.98 -12.38
C GLN A 182 -7.20 8.07 -11.34
N GLU A 183 -7.56 7.82 -10.08
CA GLU A 183 -7.32 8.79 -9.00
C GLU A 183 -5.81 8.92 -8.69
N GLN A 184 -5.08 7.81 -8.63
CA GLN A 184 -3.63 7.82 -8.44
C GLN A 184 -2.90 8.58 -9.57
N LYS A 185 -3.34 8.40 -10.83
CA LYS A 185 -2.79 9.13 -11.97
C LYS A 185 -3.12 10.62 -11.90
N ARG A 186 -4.35 10.99 -11.54
CA ARG A 186 -4.76 12.39 -11.36
C ARG A 186 -3.96 13.08 -10.24
N GLY A 187 -3.69 12.36 -9.15
CA GLY A 187 -2.87 12.85 -8.03
C GLY A 187 -1.37 12.90 -8.31
N GLY A 188 -0.91 12.44 -9.49
CA GLY A 188 0.50 12.41 -9.85
C GLY A 188 1.32 11.26 -9.24
N ASN A 189 0.70 10.41 -8.42
CA ASN A 189 1.36 9.30 -7.72
C ASN A 189 1.95 8.25 -8.69
N LEU A 190 1.48 8.23 -9.94
CA LEU A 190 1.92 7.31 -11.00
C LEU A 190 2.66 8.01 -12.15
N ALA A 191 3.08 9.27 -11.99
CA ALA A 191 3.84 9.99 -13.03
C ALA A 191 5.13 9.26 -13.45
N ILE A 192 5.68 8.45 -12.54
CA ILE A 192 6.85 7.61 -12.80
C ILE A 192 6.64 6.59 -13.93
N ALA A 193 5.39 6.13 -14.14
CA ALA A 193 5.05 5.20 -15.22
C ALA A 193 5.20 5.83 -16.61
N ASP A 194 5.10 7.16 -16.72
CA ASP A 194 5.31 7.89 -17.98
C ASP A 194 6.82 8.15 -18.24
N ALA A 195 7.68 7.99 -17.23
CA ALA A 195 9.11 8.28 -17.31
C ALA A 195 10.00 7.03 -17.38
N MET A 196 9.53 5.88 -16.90
CA MET A 196 10.33 4.65 -16.82
C MET A 196 9.50 3.42 -17.12
N GLU A 197 10.04 2.52 -17.94
CA GLU A 197 9.50 1.18 -18.15
C GLU A 197 10.08 0.20 -17.13
N LEU A 198 9.22 -0.63 -16.54
CA LEU A 198 9.64 -1.70 -15.64
C LEU A 198 10.05 -2.97 -16.40
N PRO A 199 11.01 -3.75 -15.88
CA PRO A 199 11.44 -4.98 -16.53
C PRO A 199 10.32 -6.01 -16.60
N SER A 200 10.39 -6.89 -17.61
CA SER A 200 9.62 -8.13 -17.65
C SER A 200 10.10 -9.06 -16.54
N VAL A 201 9.16 -9.63 -15.79
CA VAL A 201 9.48 -10.56 -14.69
C VAL A 201 8.96 -11.95 -15.02
N PRO A 202 9.75 -13.02 -14.81
CA PRO A 202 9.29 -14.38 -14.99
C PRO A 202 8.09 -14.70 -14.09
N ARG A 203 7.34 -15.74 -14.44
CA ARG A 203 6.17 -16.19 -13.68
C ARG A 203 6.51 -16.60 -12.24
N ASP A 204 7.71 -17.14 -12.02
CA ASP A 204 8.24 -17.52 -10.71
C ASP A 204 9.57 -16.79 -10.45
N PRO A 205 9.54 -15.53 -9.97
CA PRO A 205 10.74 -14.76 -9.69
C PRO A 205 11.55 -15.33 -8.52
N LEU A 206 10.90 -15.96 -7.53
CA LEU A 206 11.57 -16.54 -6.37
C LEU A 206 12.57 -17.62 -6.82
N GLN A 207 12.14 -18.50 -7.72
CA GLN A 207 13.01 -19.53 -8.25
C GLN A 207 13.99 -18.99 -9.30
N SER A 208 13.51 -18.12 -10.21
CA SER A 208 14.32 -17.61 -11.32
C SER A 208 15.48 -16.73 -10.86
N PHE A 209 15.30 -16.02 -9.75
CA PHE A 209 16.27 -15.07 -9.20
C PHE A 209 16.85 -15.51 -7.85
N LYS A 210 16.75 -16.81 -7.51
CA LYS A 210 17.22 -17.34 -6.22
C LYS A 210 18.70 -17.07 -5.91
N ALA A 211 19.52 -16.93 -6.95
CA ALA A 211 20.96 -16.69 -6.83
C ALA A 211 21.34 -15.19 -6.74
N LEU A 212 20.39 -14.30 -7.00
CA LEU A 212 20.63 -12.86 -6.91
C LEU A 212 20.71 -12.42 -5.45
N GLY A 213 21.59 -11.45 -5.16
CA GLY A 213 21.55 -10.70 -3.91
C GLY A 213 20.29 -9.84 -3.82
N ASP A 214 20.01 -9.26 -2.66
CA ASP A 214 18.72 -8.57 -2.43
C ASP A 214 18.54 -7.33 -3.30
N ILE A 215 19.61 -6.55 -3.53
CA ILE A 215 19.57 -5.40 -4.45
C ILE A 215 19.29 -5.86 -5.88
N ASP A 216 20.07 -6.82 -6.40
CA ASP A 216 19.90 -7.33 -7.77
C ASP A 216 18.52 -7.98 -7.95
N TYR A 217 18.00 -8.65 -6.93
CA TYR A 217 16.66 -9.24 -6.92
C TYR A 217 15.58 -8.16 -7.04
N LEU A 218 15.68 -7.08 -6.26
CA LEU A 218 14.75 -5.96 -6.34
C LEU A 218 14.87 -5.24 -7.68
N GLU A 219 16.07 -4.98 -8.19
CA GLU A 219 16.24 -4.32 -9.48
C GLU A 219 15.75 -5.16 -10.66
N ALA A 220 15.84 -6.49 -10.59
CA ALA A 220 15.26 -7.40 -11.58
C ALA A 220 13.72 -7.34 -11.63
N ILE A 221 13.07 -6.91 -10.54
CA ILE A 221 11.60 -6.82 -10.45
C ILE A 221 11.12 -5.38 -10.61
N PHE A 222 11.79 -4.39 -10.04
CA PHE A 222 11.34 -3.01 -9.97
C PHE A 222 12.16 -2.08 -10.87
N GLY A 223 13.10 -2.62 -11.64
CA GLY A 223 13.98 -1.85 -12.50
C GLY A 223 15.19 -1.31 -11.75
N ARG A 224 16.20 -0.88 -12.52
CA ARG A 224 17.48 -0.44 -11.93
C ARG A 224 17.30 0.85 -11.15
N HIS A 225 17.97 0.94 -10.00
CA HIS A 225 17.89 2.12 -9.15
C HIS A 225 18.38 3.40 -9.85
N ASP A 226 19.41 3.31 -10.70
CA ASP A 226 19.89 4.47 -11.45
C ASP A 226 18.87 4.97 -12.49
N ASP A 227 18.09 4.06 -13.10
CA ASP A 227 17.02 4.41 -14.05
C ASP A 227 15.88 5.13 -13.31
N PHE A 228 15.50 4.61 -12.15
CA PHE A 228 14.51 5.24 -11.28
C PHE A 228 14.94 6.65 -10.85
N ALA A 229 16.18 6.82 -10.37
CA ALA A 229 16.70 8.13 -9.97
C ALA A 229 16.64 9.15 -11.12
N ARG A 230 17.02 8.75 -12.34
CA ARG A 230 16.90 9.59 -13.55
C ARG A 230 15.45 9.90 -13.91
N ALA A 231 14.53 8.96 -13.70
CA ALA A 231 13.11 9.16 -13.98
C ALA A 231 12.48 10.15 -12.97
N VAL A 232 12.80 10.03 -11.68
CA VAL A 232 12.38 10.99 -10.64
C VAL A 232 12.90 12.40 -10.95
N GLU A 233 14.17 12.53 -11.37
CA GLU A 233 14.73 13.84 -11.73
C GLU A 233 14.02 14.49 -12.92
N ARG A 234 13.68 13.69 -13.96
CA ARG A 234 12.91 14.17 -15.12
C ARG A 234 11.51 14.65 -14.76
N ILE A 235 10.88 14.04 -13.76
CA ILE A 235 9.54 14.43 -13.28
C ILE A 235 9.61 15.69 -12.41
N ARG A 236 10.67 15.83 -11.60
CA ARG A 236 10.89 16.99 -10.73
C ARG A 236 11.31 18.24 -11.48
N THR A 237 12.05 18.08 -12.58
CA THR A 237 12.48 19.20 -13.41
C THR A 237 11.24 19.82 -14.07
N PRO A 238 10.90 21.10 -13.81
CA PRO A 238 9.79 21.75 -14.50
C PRO A 238 10.06 21.67 -16.00
N GLN A 239 9.19 21.00 -16.75
CA GLN A 239 9.20 21.18 -18.20
C GLN A 239 8.98 22.67 -18.45
N THR A 240 9.96 23.29 -19.10
CA THR A 240 10.03 24.72 -19.38
C THR A 240 8.68 25.27 -19.87
N VAL A 241 8.09 26.15 -19.04
CA VAL A 241 6.98 27.10 -19.24
C VAL A 241 6.28 27.08 -20.62
N ILE A 242 5.02 26.64 -20.63
CA ILE A 242 3.96 27.30 -21.41
C ILE A 242 2.94 27.81 -20.40
N SER A 243 2.88 29.13 -20.25
CA SER A 243 1.89 29.85 -19.46
C SER A 243 0.48 29.59 -19.96
N VAL A 244 -0.41 29.09 -19.11
CA VAL A 244 -1.84 29.43 -19.16
C VAL A 244 -2.34 29.55 -17.72
N GLU A 245 -2.81 30.76 -17.39
CA GLU A 245 -3.59 31.06 -16.22
C GLU A 245 -4.86 30.20 -16.22
N ASP A 246 -5.09 29.40 -15.18
CA ASP A 246 -6.45 29.10 -14.70
C ASP A 246 -6.39 28.43 -13.33
N GLY A 247 -7.18 28.98 -12.39
CA GLY A 247 -7.14 28.66 -10.97
C GLY A 247 -7.61 27.23 -10.65
N TRP A 248 -6.76 26.49 -9.94
CA TRP A 248 -7.09 25.20 -9.34
C TRP A 248 -7.94 25.39 -8.07
N LYS A 249 -9.08 24.69 -7.97
CA LYS A 249 -9.86 24.49 -6.74
C LYS A 249 -10.07 22.99 -6.49
N PRO A 250 -9.96 22.49 -5.24
CA PRO A 250 -10.27 21.10 -4.90
C PRO A 250 -11.78 20.77 -5.03
N PRO A 251 -12.15 19.54 -5.43
CA PRO A 251 -13.52 19.16 -5.75
C PRO A 251 -14.44 18.89 -4.54
N TRP A 252 -13.99 19.11 -3.31
CA TRP A 252 -14.76 18.87 -2.07
C TRP A 252 -15.25 20.15 -1.38
N CYS A 253 -15.07 21.31 -2.01
CA CYS A 253 -15.68 22.56 -1.57
C CYS A 253 -16.85 22.91 -2.49
N SER A 254 -18.03 22.35 -2.17
CA SER A 254 -19.33 22.87 -2.59
C SER A 254 -20.28 22.83 -1.41
#